data_AF-E1LK32-F1
#
_entry.id   AF-E1LK32-F1
#
_cell.length_a   1.000
_cell.length_b   1.000
_cell.length_c   1.000
_cell.angle_alpha   90.00
_cell.angle_beta   90.00
_cell.angle_gamma   90.00
#
_symmetry.space_group_name_H-M   'P 1'
#
loop_
_entity.id
_entity.type
_entity.pdbx_description
1 polymer ?
#
loop_
_entity_poly.entity_id
_entity_poly.type
_entity_poly.pdbx_seq_one_letter_code
_entity_poly.pdbx_strand_id
1 'polypeptide(L)'
;MSGINVFVLAGGAGLTNPYANTIEKKVSKSSIISALEDENVDNKDDIMEIQEDKNKLYSVWGYSERDNNLKSNSPKSGDIIFITNKNAAIYLATVFKVIEAKNLDFIWAGRQTWRYKIILKDVLRIFIPYSVDGDITQWCQEHPLSPGLSSIRHLLNIYDNMDSQLDFRYIIGKQLRKGPFQGSLKVTIDNAARYPDVGEIDMSDVEVVLSRLELYCQTVHFECIVKEI
;
A
#
# COMPACT_ATOMS: atom_id res chain seq x y z
N MET A 1 3.83 18.30 -11.84
CA MET A 1 4.24 16.88 -11.77
C MET A 1 3.10 16.06 -12.35
N SER A 2 3.15 15.70 -13.64
CA SER A 2 2.14 14.82 -14.23
C SER A 2 2.70 13.40 -14.28
N GLY A 3 1.97 12.43 -13.73
CA GLY A 3 2.29 11.00 -13.92
C GLY A 3 2.18 10.10 -12.69
N ILE A 4 2.21 10.65 -11.47
CA ILE A 4 2.09 9.87 -10.23
C ILE A 4 0.63 9.49 -10.00
N ASN A 5 0.41 8.22 -9.71
CA ASN A 5 -0.88 7.64 -9.37
C ASN A 5 -0.83 7.02 -7.97
N VAL A 6 -2.02 6.81 -7.40
CA VAL A 6 -2.18 6.07 -6.15
C VAL A 6 -2.84 4.73 -6.44
N PHE A 7 -2.34 3.67 -5.80
CA PHE A 7 -2.92 2.34 -5.85
C PHE A 7 -3.22 1.81 -4.47
N VAL A 8 -4.22 0.92 -4.39
CA VAL A 8 -4.49 0.10 -3.21
C VAL A 8 -4.36 -1.36 -3.60
N LEU A 9 -3.52 -2.10 -2.89
CA LEU A 9 -3.31 -3.54 -3.06
C LEU A 9 -3.84 -4.30 -1.85
N ALA A 10 -4.58 -5.38 -2.08
CA ALA A 10 -4.97 -6.30 -1.03
C ALA A 10 -3.76 -7.14 -0.58
N GLY A 11 -3.36 -6.99 0.69
CA GLY A 11 -2.26 -7.73 1.29
C GLY A 11 -2.59 -9.20 1.58
N GLY A 12 -3.85 -9.47 1.95
CA GLY A 12 -4.35 -10.83 2.24
C GLY A 12 -3.49 -11.60 3.25
N ALA A 13 -3.45 -12.92 3.11
CA ALA A 13 -2.60 -13.78 3.95
C ALA A 13 -1.09 -13.54 3.77
N GLY A 14 -0.67 -12.84 2.71
CA GLY A 14 0.74 -12.52 2.47
C GLY A 14 1.33 -11.60 3.54
N LEU A 15 0.52 -10.77 4.20
CA LEU A 15 0.97 -9.92 5.30
C LEU A 15 1.03 -10.62 6.66
N THR A 16 0.34 -11.75 6.82
CA THR A 16 0.22 -12.46 8.09
C THR A 16 0.88 -13.83 8.09
N ASN A 17 1.43 -14.27 6.95
CA ASN A 17 2.13 -15.53 6.83
C ASN A 17 3.62 -15.34 7.16
N PRO A 18 4.13 -15.92 8.26
CA PRO A 18 5.53 -15.78 8.66
C PRO A 18 6.52 -16.43 7.69
N TYR A 19 6.04 -17.30 6.79
CA TYR A 19 6.86 -18.03 5.81
C TYR A 19 6.88 -17.35 4.43
N ALA A 20 6.01 -16.38 4.18
CA ALA A 20 6.14 -15.49 3.03
C ALA A 20 7.00 -14.30 3.43
N ASN A 21 8.01 -13.94 2.63
CA ASN A 21 8.73 -12.69 2.80
C ASN A 21 7.72 -11.55 2.67
N THR A 22 7.48 -10.88 3.78
CA THR A 22 6.59 -9.74 3.86
C THR A 22 7.33 -8.49 3.39
N ILE A 23 6.60 -7.39 3.24
CA ILE A 23 7.15 -6.03 3.06
C ILE A 23 8.27 -5.73 4.07
N GLU A 24 8.17 -6.26 5.28
CA GLU A 24 9.17 -6.06 6.33
C GLU A 24 10.45 -6.91 6.13
N LYS A 25 10.37 -8.05 5.41
CA LYS A 25 11.53 -8.88 5.09
C LYS A 25 12.17 -8.42 3.79
N LYS A 26 13.05 -7.41 3.90
CA LYS A 26 13.73 -6.81 2.76
C LYS A 26 14.60 -7.82 2.00
N VAL A 27 14.63 -7.67 0.68
CA VAL A 27 15.45 -8.43 -0.27
C VAL A 27 16.69 -7.61 -0.62
N SER A 28 17.86 -8.25 -0.70
CA SER A 28 19.09 -7.55 -1.08
C SER A 28 19.08 -7.16 -2.55
N LYS A 29 19.73 -6.03 -2.84
CA LYS A 29 20.01 -5.60 -4.22
C LYS A 29 20.62 -6.74 -5.04
N SER A 30 21.62 -7.43 -4.49
CA SER A 30 22.29 -8.53 -5.17
C SER A 30 21.34 -9.68 -5.52
N SER A 31 20.42 -10.05 -4.62
CA SER A 31 19.44 -11.09 -4.92
C SER A 31 18.46 -10.69 -6.02
N ILE A 32 18.07 -9.41 -6.09
CA ILE A 32 17.21 -8.90 -7.17
C ILE A 32 17.97 -8.93 -8.50
N ILE A 33 19.22 -8.43 -8.54
CA ILE A 33 20.05 -8.44 -9.74
C ILE A 33 20.28 -9.87 -10.23
N SER A 34 20.71 -10.79 -9.36
CA SER A 34 20.91 -12.19 -9.75
C SER A 34 19.61 -12.83 -10.28
N ALA A 35 18.46 -12.55 -9.65
CA ALA A 35 17.19 -13.05 -10.15
C ALA A 35 16.85 -12.52 -11.55
N LEU A 36 17.22 -11.27 -11.88
CA LEU A 36 17.01 -10.67 -13.21
C LEU A 36 18.01 -11.18 -14.25
N GLU A 37 19.26 -11.44 -13.86
CA GLU A 37 20.29 -12.03 -14.73
C GLU A 37 19.97 -13.48 -15.11
N ASP A 38 19.36 -14.23 -14.18
CA ASP A 38 18.94 -15.62 -14.41
C ASP A 38 17.68 -15.73 -15.28
N GLU A 39 16.89 -14.65 -15.41
CA GLU A 39 15.78 -14.59 -16.34
C GLU A 39 16.34 -14.31 -17.74
N ASN A 40 16.09 -15.21 -18.68
CA ASN A 40 16.60 -15.16 -20.05
C ASN A 40 15.87 -14.10 -20.92
N VAL A 41 15.66 -12.91 -20.37
CA VAL A 41 14.91 -11.76 -20.89
C VAL A 41 15.83 -10.52 -20.84
N ASP A 42 15.63 -9.55 -21.73
CA ASP A 42 16.43 -8.32 -21.76
C ASP A 42 16.11 -7.39 -20.57
N ASN A 43 16.74 -7.66 -19.42
CA ASN A 43 16.57 -6.92 -18.17
C ASN A 43 17.69 -5.89 -17.92
N LYS A 44 18.48 -5.53 -18.93
CA LYS A 44 19.70 -4.71 -18.76
C LYS A 44 19.42 -3.34 -18.14
N ASP A 45 18.37 -2.67 -18.61
CA ASP A 45 17.98 -1.36 -18.10
C ASP A 45 17.50 -1.44 -16.64
N ASP A 46 16.76 -2.50 -16.29
CA ASP A 46 16.31 -2.77 -14.92
C ASP A 46 17.49 -3.02 -13.98
N ILE A 47 18.45 -3.84 -14.40
CA ILE A 47 19.66 -4.13 -13.65
C ILE A 47 20.47 -2.85 -13.43
N MET A 48 20.67 -2.05 -14.47
CA MET A 48 21.45 -0.81 -14.39
C MET A 48 20.84 0.18 -13.40
N GLU A 49 19.53 0.44 -13.48
CA GLU A 49 18.85 1.36 -12.55
C GLU A 49 18.91 0.86 -11.09
N ILE A 50 18.73 -0.44 -10.85
CA ILE A 50 18.82 -1.04 -9.51
C ILE A 50 20.26 -0.96 -8.98
N GLN A 51 21.25 -1.12 -9.87
CA GLN A 51 22.67 -1.09 -9.53
C GLN A 51 23.11 0.32 -9.13
N GLU A 52 22.67 1.35 -9.86
CA GLU A 52 22.97 2.76 -9.60
C GLU A 52 22.32 3.31 -8.32
N ASP A 53 21.20 2.73 -7.89
CA ASP A 53 20.52 3.19 -6.68
C ASP A 53 21.37 3.03 -5.41
N LYS A 54 21.19 3.90 -4.42
CA LYS A 54 22.00 3.83 -3.18
C LYS A 54 21.52 2.75 -2.20
N ASN A 55 20.28 2.27 -2.31
CA ASN A 55 19.73 1.31 -1.36
C ASN A 55 20.32 -0.09 -1.57
N LYS A 56 20.64 -0.76 -0.46
CA LYS A 56 21.16 -2.13 -0.45
C LYS A 56 20.07 -3.19 -0.25
N LEU A 57 18.93 -2.78 0.28
CA LEU A 57 17.82 -3.62 0.70
C LEU A 57 16.52 -2.97 0.22
N TYR A 58 15.60 -3.79 -0.26
CA TYR A 58 14.31 -3.34 -0.79
C TYR A 58 13.17 -4.16 -0.22
N SER A 59 12.05 -3.50 0.07
CA SER A 59 10.78 -4.18 0.24
C SER A 59 10.25 -4.56 -1.14
N VAL A 60 9.72 -5.77 -1.26
CA VAL A 60 9.18 -6.27 -2.53
C VAL A 60 7.73 -6.70 -2.30
N TRP A 61 6.84 -6.29 -3.19
CA TRP A 61 5.47 -6.78 -3.31
C TRP A 61 5.25 -7.42 -4.69
N GLY A 62 4.06 -7.91 -4.97
CA GLY A 62 3.75 -8.42 -6.30
C GLY A 62 2.26 -8.50 -6.61
N TYR A 63 1.95 -8.70 -7.88
CA TYR A 63 0.59 -8.94 -8.35
C TYR A 63 0.58 -9.93 -9.53
N SER A 64 -0.57 -10.54 -9.74
CA SER A 64 -0.76 -11.53 -10.81
C SER A 64 -0.94 -10.87 -12.17
N GLU A 65 -0.48 -11.55 -13.22
CA GLU A 65 -0.81 -11.25 -14.60
C GLU A 65 -2.30 -11.34 -14.93
N ARG A 66 -3.08 -11.95 -14.03
CA ARG A 66 -4.54 -12.06 -14.10
C ARG A 66 -5.27 -10.90 -13.39
N ASP A 67 -4.55 -9.98 -12.76
CA ASP A 67 -5.15 -8.80 -12.15
C ASP A 67 -5.63 -7.83 -13.24
N ASN A 68 -6.93 -7.86 -13.53
CA ASN A 68 -7.52 -7.05 -14.60
C ASN A 68 -7.41 -5.54 -14.34
N ASN A 69 -7.27 -5.10 -13.09
CA ASN A 69 -7.15 -3.68 -12.75
C ASN A 69 -5.74 -3.17 -13.02
N LEU A 70 -4.71 -3.96 -12.69
CA LEU A 70 -3.31 -3.58 -12.88
C LEU A 70 -2.73 -3.98 -14.23
N LYS A 71 -3.30 -4.97 -14.93
CA LYS A 71 -2.81 -5.39 -16.25
C LYS A 71 -2.88 -4.26 -17.28
N SER A 72 -3.93 -3.45 -17.23
CA SER A 72 -4.12 -2.28 -18.11
C SER A 72 -3.66 -0.96 -17.50
N ASN A 73 -3.44 -0.93 -16.18
CA ASN A 73 -3.00 0.25 -15.43
C ASN A 73 -1.92 -0.15 -14.42
N SER A 74 -0.76 -0.58 -14.90
CA SER A 74 0.31 -1.03 -14.01
C SER A 74 0.92 0.14 -13.25
N PRO A 75 1.32 -0.06 -11.98
CA PRO A 75 2.12 0.92 -11.26
C PRO A 75 3.45 1.18 -11.98
N LYS A 76 3.98 2.38 -11.80
CA LYS A 76 5.23 2.88 -12.37
C LYS A 76 6.08 3.56 -11.30
N SER A 77 7.34 3.82 -11.61
CA SER A 77 8.25 4.52 -10.71
C SER A 77 7.63 5.85 -10.22
N GLY A 78 7.72 6.10 -8.92
CA GLY A 78 7.14 7.26 -8.25
C GLY A 78 5.67 7.12 -7.84
N ASP A 79 4.95 6.10 -8.31
CA ASP A 79 3.56 5.86 -7.87
C ASP A 79 3.50 5.51 -6.38
N ILE A 80 2.38 5.84 -5.74
CA ILE A 80 2.13 5.59 -4.32
C ILE A 80 1.28 4.34 -4.17
N ILE A 81 1.64 3.47 -3.24
CA ILE A 81 0.90 2.24 -2.96
C ILE A 81 0.52 2.14 -1.49
N PHE A 82 -0.77 1.93 -1.27
CA PHE A 82 -1.30 1.44 -0.01
C PHE A 82 -1.46 -0.08 -0.07
N ILE A 83 -1.04 -0.78 0.99
CA ILE A 83 -1.24 -2.22 1.12
C ILE A 83 -2.14 -2.49 2.32
N THR A 84 -3.25 -3.18 2.08
CA THR A 84 -4.36 -3.32 3.05
C THR A 84 -4.49 -4.73 3.61
N ASN A 85 -5.06 -4.86 4.80
CA ASN A 85 -5.44 -6.15 5.39
C ASN A 85 -6.72 -5.96 6.20
N LYS A 86 -7.67 -6.90 6.06
CA LYS A 86 -8.84 -7.06 6.96
C LYS A 86 -9.47 -5.75 7.45
N ASN A 87 -9.74 -4.78 6.59
CA ASN A 87 -10.36 -3.49 6.96
C ASN A 87 -9.41 -2.41 7.51
N ALA A 88 -8.11 -2.48 7.22
CA ALA A 88 -7.16 -1.38 7.41
C ALA A 88 -6.13 -1.25 6.28
N ALA A 89 -5.64 -0.03 6.05
CA ALA A 89 -4.35 0.18 5.40
C ALA A 89 -3.23 -0.09 6.40
N ILE A 90 -2.22 -0.87 5.96
CA ILE A 90 -1.13 -1.38 6.80
C ILE A 90 0.22 -0.81 6.39
N TYR A 91 0.41 -0.58 5.09
CA TYR A 91 1.65 0.01 4.58
C TYR A 91 1.35 1.08 3.55
N LEU A 92 2.21 2.09 3.54
CA LEU A 92 2.32 3.12 2.52
C LEU A 92 3.74 3.04 1.96
N ALA A 93 3.88 3.07 0.64
CA ALA A 93 5.18 2.99 -0.01
C ALA A 93 5.20 3.71 -1.35
N THR A 94 6.40 4.07 -1.79
CA THR A 94 6.66 4.58 -3.13
C THR A 94 7.18 3.46 -4.02
N VAL A 95 6.67 3.35 -5.24
CA VAL A 95 7.19 2.41 -6.24
C VAL A 95 8.54 2.91 -6.71
N PHE A 96 9.58 2.10 -6.52
CA PHE A 96 10.84 2.32 -7.20
C PHE A 96 10.76 1.79 -8.63
N LYS A 97 10.37 0.52 -8.78
CA LYS A 97 10.28 -0.13 -10.09
C LYS A 97 9.31 -1.31 -10.08
N VAL A 98 8.78 -1.66 -11.25
CA VAL A 98 8.02 -2.89 -11.48
C VAL A 98 8.80 -3.74 -12.48
N ILE A 99 9.09 -4.99 -12.12
CA ILE A 99 9.87 -5.93 -12.93
C ILE A 99 9.12 -7.25 -13.11
N GLU A 100 9.47 -7.99 -14.16
CA GLU A 100 9.07 -9.39 -14.32
C GLU A 100 10.21 -10.30 -13.86
N ALA A 101 10.01 -11.02 -12.75
CA ALA A 101 11.02 -11.94 -12.21
C ALA A 101 10.34 -13.13 -11.53
N LYS A 102 10.32 -14.29 -12.19
CA LYS A 102 9.83 -15.57 -11.65
C LYS A 102 10.78 -16.13 -10.62
N ASN A 103 12.08 -15.90 -10.81
CA ASN A 103 13.09 -16.27 -9.82
C ASN A 103 12.94 -15.51 -8.49
N LEU A 104 12.12 -14.46 -8.39
CA LEU A 104 11.75 -13.85 -7.11
C LEU A 104 10.51 -14.48 -6.47
N ASP A 105 9.87 -15.49 -7.05
CA ASP A 105 8.67 -16.14 -6.49
C ASP A 105 8.93 -16.85 -5.16
N PHE A 106 10.18 -17.24 -4.87
CA PHE A 106 10.54 -17.84 -3.58
C PHE A 106 10.24 -16.91 -2.41
N ILE A 107 10.23 -15.59 -2.64
CA ILE A 107 9.87 -14.63 -1.59
C ILE A 107 8.41 -14.80 -1.16
N TRP A 108 7.53 -15.36 -1.99
CA TRP A 108 6.11 -15.58 -1.68
C TRP A 108 5.79 -17.03 -1.32
N ALA A 109 6.75 -17.74 -0.71
CA ALA A 109 6.62 -19.17 -0.40
C ALA A 109 6.24 -20.01 -1.64
N GLY A 110 6.80 -19.68 -2.81
CA GLY A 110 6.65 -20.46 -4.04
C GLY A 110 5.37 -20.22 -4.84
N ARG A 111 4.64 -19.12 -4.60
CA ARG A 111 3.48 -18.75 -5.43
C ARG A 111 3.91 -18.25 -6.81
N GLN A 112 3.79 -19.11 -7.82
CA GLN A 112 4.18 -18.85 -9.21
C GLN A 112 3.23 -17.94 -10.01
N THR A 113 2.10 -17.52 -9.43
CA THR A 113 1.04 -16.79 -10.16
C THR A 113 1.15 -15.27 -10.08
N TRP A 114 2.24 -14.75 -9.50
CA TRP A 114 2.46 -13.32 -9.28
C TRP A 114 3.59 -12.80 -10.18
N ARG A 115 3.40 -12.88 -11.49
CA ARG A 115 4.43 -12.54 -12.49
C ARG A 115 5.15 -11.20 -12.26
N TYR A 116 4.43 -10.17 -11.82
CA TYR A 116 4.97 -8.83 -11.68
C TYR A 116 5.39 -8.55 -10.24
N LYS A 117 6.64 -8.11 -10.05
CA LYS A 117 7.22 -7.72 -8.76
C LYS A 117 7.31 -6.21 -8.68
N ILE A 118 6.86 -5.66 -7.56
CA ILE A 118 6.94 -4.24 -7.27
C ILE A 118 8.05 -4.04 -6.25
N ILE A 119 9.12 -3.37 -6.65
CA ILE A 119 10.19 -2.95 -5.75
C ILE A 119 9.78 -1.61 -5.13
N LEU A 120 9.75 -1.56 -3.80
CA LEU A 120 9.25 -0.44 -3.02
C LEU A 120 10.39 0.29 -2.29
N LYS A 121 10.21 1.59 -2.10
CA LYS A 121 11.02 2.49 -1.27
C LYS A 121 10.11 3.32 -0.36
N ASP A 122 10.73 3.99 0.61
CA ASP A 122 10.05 4.89 1.56
C ASP A 122 8.86 4.22 2.24
N VAL A 123 9.09 2.97 2.68
CA VAL A 123 8.04 2.12 3.22
C VAL A 123 7.76 2.50 4.66
N LEU A 124 6.53 2.93 4.90
CA LEU A 124 6.00 3.24 6.22
C LEU A 124 4.96 2.21 6.62
N ARG A 125 5.05 1.69 7.84
CA ARG A 125 3.93 0.97 8.45
C ARG A 125 2.95 2.01 8.98
N ILE A 126 1.77 2.01 8.39
CA ILE A 126 0.64 2.85 8.78
C ILE A 126 -0.50 1.96 9.27
N PHE A 127 -1.40 2.49 10.09
CA PHE A 127 -2.59 1.77 10.54
C PHE A 127 -3.78 2.70 10.45
N ILE A 128 -4.55 2.56 9.37
CA ILE A 128 -5.73 3.37 9.10
C ILE A 128 -6.90 2.42 8.88
N PRO A 129 -7.77 2.22 9.89
CA PRO A 129 -8.97 1.40 9.73
C PRO A 129 -9.94 1.97 8.68
N TYR A 130 -10.93 1.18 8.30
CA TYR A 130 -12.07 1.61 7.50
C TYR A 130 -13.25 0.66 7.63
N SER A 131 -14.47 1.15 7.38
CA SER A 131 -15.74 0.39 7.41
C SER A 131 -15.67 -0.94 8.20
N VAL A 132 -15.54 -0.83 9.53
CA VAL A 132 -15.55 -1.97 10.45
C VAL A 132 -16.98 -2.10 10.97
N ASP A 133 -17.59 -3.28 10.82
CA ASP A 133 -18.89 -3.55 11.45
C ASP A 133 -18.62 -3.94 12.92
N GLY A 134 -19.14 -3.17 13.89
CA GLY A 134 -19.03 -3.48 15.32
C GLY A 134 -18.06 -2.58 16.10
N ASP A 135 -17.65 -3.06 17.27
CA ASP A 135 -16.77 -2.33 18.20
C ASP A 135 -15.33 -2.25 17.66
N ILE A 136 -14.83 -1.03 17.43
CA ILE A 136 -13.50 -0.79 16.86
C ILE A 136 -12.39 -1.23 17.82
N THR A 137 -12.59 -1.14 19.12
CA THR A 137 -11.62 -1.55 20.13
C THR A 137 -11.47 -3.07 20.12
N GLN A 138 -12.58 -3.80 20.13
CA GLN A 138 -12.56 -5.26 20.02
C GLN A 138 -11.94 -5.70 18.69
N TRP A 139 -12.34 -5.08 17.57
CA TRP A 139 -11.76 -5.39 16.27
C TRP A 139 -10.25 -5.13 16.24
N CYS A 140 -9.77 -4.04 16.84
CA CYS A 140 -8.34 -3.74 16.94
C CYS A 140 -7.58 -4.80 17.76
N GLN A 141 -8.17 -5.33 18.84
CA GLN A 141 -7.55 -6.40 19.64
C GLN A 141 -7.40 -7.70 18.86
N GLU A 142 -8.37 -8.02 18.01
CA GLU A 142 -8.38 -9.24 17.19
C GLU A 142 -7.56 -9.08 15.89
N HIS A 143 -7.31 -7.85 15.44
CA HIS A 143 -6.63 -7.59 14.19
C HIS A 143 -5.10 -7.83 14.31
N PRO A 144 -4.52 -8.74 13.51
CA PRO A 144 -3.16 -9.25 13.72
C PRO A 144 -2.04 -8.22 13.53
N LEU A 145 -2.34 -7.10 12.87
CA LEU A 145 -1.37 -6.05 12.57
C LEU A 145 -1.70 -4.73 13.25
N SER A 146 -2.73 -4.71 14.10
CA SER A 146 -3.09 -3.52 14.87
C SER A 146 -2.00 -3.17 15.89
N PRO A 147 -1.68 -1.88 16.09
CA PRO A 147 -0.87 -1.43 17.21
C PRO A 147 -1.55 -1.74 18.56
N GLY A 148 -0.78 -1.61 19.65
CA GLY A 148 -1.36 -1.73 20.99
C GLY A 148 -2.39 -0.62 21.23
N LEU A 149 -3.54 -0.94 21.83
CA LEU A 149 -4.62 0.03 22.05
C LEU A 149 -4.17 1.31 22.77
N SER A 150 -3.17 1.21 23.65
CA SER A 150 -2.62 2.36 24.36
C SER A 150 -1.91 3.37 23.44
N SER A 151 -1.43 2.94 22.27
CA SER A 151 -0.74 3.79 21.30
C SER A 151 -1.65 4.36 20.22
N ILE A 152 -2.95 4.00 20.21
CA ILE A 152 -3.92 4.43 19.19
C ILE A 152 -5.19 5.02 19.84
N ARG A 153 -5.04 5.69 20.99
CA ARG A 153 -6.20 6.19 21.77
C ARG A 153 -6.98 7.28 21.04
N HIS A 154 -6.29 8.23 20.41
CA HIS A 154 -6.91 9.27 19.62
C HIS A 154 -7.57 8.68 18.37
N LEU A 155 -6.93 7.71 17.73
CA LEU A 155 -7.52 6.99 16.61
C LEU A 155 -8.84 6.32 17.04
N LEU A 156 -8.85 5.52 18.11
CA LEU A 156 -10.08 4.85 18.59
C LEU A 156 -11.18 5.88 18.91
N ASN A 157 -10.83 6.99 19.55
CA ASN A 157 -11.76 8.07 19.86
C ASN A 157 -12.44 8.67 18.61
N ILE A 158 -11.74 8.77 17.48
CA ILE A 158 -12.36 9.23 16.23
C ILE A 158 -13.43 8.27 15.76
N TYR A 159 -13.18 6.95 15.80
CA TYR A 159 -14.15 5.96 15.34
C TYR A 159 -15.35 5.80 16.28
N ASP A 160 -15.16 6.04 17.58
CA ASP A 160 -16.23 5.94 18.59
C ASP A 160 -17.09 7.22 18.67
N ASN A 161 -16.49 8.40 18.51
CA ASN A 161 -17.13 9.69 18.86
C ASN A 161 -17.14 10.74 17.75
N MET A 162 -16.34 10.59 16.70
CA MET A 162 -16.33 11.49 15.56
C MET A 162 -16.91 10.79 14.33
N ASP A 163 -17.30 11.59 13.33
CA ASP A 163 -17.90 11.09 12.11
C ASP A 163 -17.00 10.01 11.49
N SER A 164 -17.45 8.75 11.55
CA SER A 164 -16.76 7.57 11.01
C SER A 164 -16.46 7.67 9.50
N GLN A 165 -16.88 8.76 8.87
CA GLN A 165 -16.50 9.19 7.55
C GLN A 165 -15.01 9.50 7.40
N LEU A 166 -14.26 9.88 8.45
CA LEU A 166 -12.80 10.12 8.34
C LEU A 166 -12.00 8.82 8.49
N ASP A 167 -12.10 7.92 7.49
CA ASP A 167 -11.41 6.63 7.46
C ASP A 167 -10.53 6.45 6.19
N PHE A 168 -9.90 5.29 6.02
CA PHE A 168 -9.07 5.03 4.83
C PHE A 168 -9.86 5.13 3.52
N ARG A 169 -11.16 4.83 3.51
CA ARG A 169 -12.00 4.92 2.31
C ARG A 169 -12.27 6.38 1.93
N TYR A 170 -12.41 7.26 2.90
CA TYR A 170 -12.45 8.70 2.66
C TYR A 170 -11.16 9.21 2.03
N ILE A 171 -10.00 8.79 2.55
CA ILE A 171 -8.69 9.18 2.00
C ILE A 171 -8.60 8.87 0.50
N ILE A 172 -9.09 7.69 0.07
CA ILE A 172 -9.05 7.28 -1.34
C ILE A 172 -10.32 7.62 -2.13
N GLY A 173 -11.23 8.44 -1.58
CA GLY A 173 -12.47 8.87 -2.24
C GLY A 173 -13.45 7.75 -2.58
N LYS A 174 -13.40 6.61 -1.89
CA LYS A 174 -14.30 5.47 -2.12
C LYS A 174 -15.47 5.47 -1.15
N GLN A 175 -16.59 6.06 -1.56
CA GLN A 175 -17.81 6.02 -0.76
C GLN A 175 -18.40 4.60 -0.67
N LEU A 176 -18.84 4.23 0.54
CA LEU A 176 -19.70 3.09 0.91
C LEU A 176 -19.55 1.79 0.09
N ARG A 177 -18.54 0.98 0.43
CA ARG A 177 -18.55 -0.48 0.21
C ARG A 177 -18.27 -1.18 1.54
N LYS A 178 -19.09 -2.14 1.92
CA LYS A 178 -18.86 -2.95 3.13
C LYS A 178 -17.77 -4.00 2.89
N GLY A 179 -16.97 -4.25 3.92
CA GLY A 179 -15.96 -5.32 3.92
C GLY A 179 -14.57 -4.95 3.39
N PRO A 180 -13.61 -5.89 3.45
CA PRO A 180 -12.22 -5.67 3.08
C PRO A 180 -12.01 -5.51 1.56
N PHE A 181 -10.96 -4.79 1.16
CA PHE A 181 -10.56 -4.74 -0.26
C PHE A 181 -10.12 -6.13 -0.73
N GLN A 182 -10.70 -6.58 -1.85
CA GLN A 182 -10.34 -7.82 -2.52
C GLN A 182 -9.69 -7.46 -3.86
N GLY A 183 -8.38 -7.69 -3.98
CA GLY A 183 -7.59 -7.39 -5.18
C GLY A 183 -6.96 -5.99 -5.18
N SER A 184 -6.56 -5.55 -6.37
CA SER A 184 -5.85 -4.28 -6.57
C SER A 184 -6.75 -3.24 -7.23
N LEU A 185 -6.52 -1.95 -6.97
CA LEU A 185 -7.21 -0.87 -7.64
C LEU A 185 -6.30 0.35 -7.83
N LYS A 186 -6.45 1.02 -8.97
CA LYS A 186 -5.98 2.40 -9.15
C LYS A 186 -7.01 3.35 -8.53
N VAL A 187 -6.55 4.28 -7.73
CA VAL A 187 -7.41 5.30 -7.10
C VAL A 187 -7.75 6.37 -8.14
N THR A 188 -9.03 6.72 -8.17
CA THR A 188 -9.57 7.83 -8.96
C THR A 188 -10.62 8.51 -8.10
N ILE A 189 -10.52 9.83 -7.96
CA ILE A 189 -11.42 10.62 -7.11
C ILE A 189 -12.48 11.25 -8.01
N ASP A 190 -13.71 10.73 -7.91
CA ASP A 190 -14.85 11.28 -8.65
C ASP A 190 -15.09 12.74 -8.24
N ASN A 191 -15.42 13.61 -9.21
CA ASN A 191 -15.67 15.03 -8.93
C ASN A 191 -16.77 15.26 -7.88
N ALA A 192 -17.78 14.39 -7.83
CA ALA A 192 -18.85 14.45 -6.84
C ALA A 192 -18.37 14.09 -5.41
N ALA A 193 -17.23 13.42 -5.29
CA ALA A 193 -16.61 13.08 -4.00
C ALA A 193 -15.55 14.10 -3.57
N ARG A 194 -15.34 15.19 -4.34
CA ARG A 194 -14.40 16.27 -4.02
C ARG A 194 -15.09 17.35 -3.20
N TYR A 195 -14.34 17.94 -2.27
CA TYR A 195 -14.79 18.99 -1.35
C TYR A 195 -14.36 20.37 -1.88
N PRO A 196 -15.28 21.18 -2.43
CA PRO A 196 -14.95 22.47 -3.05
C PRO A 196 -14.39 23.50 -2.07
N ASP A 197 -14.89 23.47 -0.83
CA ASP A 197 -14.58 24.38 0.26
C ASP A 197 -13.13 24.30 0.74
N VAL A 198 -12.48 23.16 0.53
CA VAL A 198 -11.04 22.95 0.81
C VAL A 198 -10.20 22.93 -0.48
N GLY A 199 -10.77 23.33 -1.62
CA GLY A 199 -10.05 23.51 -2.88
C GLY A 199 -9.71 22.22 -3.64
N GLU A 200 -10.35 21.09 -3.34
CA GLU A 200 -10.04 19.82 -4.01
C GLU A 200 -10.43 19.78 -5.49
N ILE A 201 -11.25 20.71 -5.98
CA ILE A 201 -11.68 20.75 -7.39
C ILE A 201 -10.48 20.88 -8.34
N ASP A 202 -9.47 21.67 -7.94
CA ASP A 202 -8.31 21.97 -8.78
C ASP A 202 -7.14 21.01 -8.55
N MET A 203 -7.25 20.10 -7.57
CA MET A 203 -6.22 19.13 -7.22
C MET A 203 -6.26 17.91 -8.15
N SER A 204 -5.13 17.31 -8.46
CA SER A 204 -5.06 15.96 -9.01
C SER A 204 -5.54 14.91 -8.01
N ASP A 205 -5.86 13.69 -8.47
CA ASP A 205 -6.28 12.58 -7.58
C ASP A 205 -5.24 12.30 -6.48
N VAL A 206 -3.95 12.36 -6.80
CA VAL A 206 -2.87 12.14 -5.82
C VAL A 206 -2.79 13.27 -4.79
N GLU A 207 -2.96 14.51 -5.22
CA GLU A 207 -2.97 15.68 -4.31
C GLU A 207 -4.13 15.59 -3.33
N VAL A 208 -5.32 15.18 -3.79
CA VAL A 208 -6.46 14.93 -2.90
C VAL A 208 -6.15 13.84 -1.88
N VAL A 209 -5.65 12.68 -2.34
CA VAL A 209 -5.33 11.56 -1.44
C VAL A 209 -4.30 11.97 -0.39
N LEU A 210 -3.23 12.67 -0.79
CA LEU A 210 -2.18 13.10 0.12
C LEU A 210 -2.69 14.16 1.11
N SER A 211 -3.48 15.13 0.66
CA SER A 211 -4.11 16.14 1.52
C SER A 211 -5.03 15.50 2.56
N ARG A 212 -5.89 14.55 2.14
CA ARG A 212 -6.77 13.81 3.07
C ARG A 212 -6.00 12.92 4.03
N LEU A 213 -4.92 12.27 3.56
CA LEU A 213 -4.04 11.48 4.42
C LEU A 213 -3.37 12.38 5.48
N GLU A 214 -2.87 13.54 5.08
CA GLU A 214 -2.28 14.52 5.99
C GLU A 214 -3.31 14.96 7.06
N LEU A 215 -4.51 15.35 6.63
CA LEU A 215 -5.61 15.70 7.55
C LEU A 215 -5.91 14.56 8.53
N TYR A 216 -6.02 13.32 8.02
CA TYR A 216 -6.26 12.16 8.86
C TYR A 216 -5.15 11.98 9.89
N CYS A 217 -3.88 11.99 9.45
CA CYS A 217 -2.70 11.87 10.32
C CYS A 217 -2.70 12.94 11.40
N GLN A 218 -2.96 14.20 11.06
CA GLN A 218 -3.05 15.28 12.03
C GLN A 218 -4.18 15.07 13.03
N THR A 219 -5.34 14.60 12.57
CA THR A 219 -6.52 14.38 13.43
C THR A 219 -6.30 13.24 14.43
N VAL A 220 -5.63 12.16 14.02
CA VAL A 220 -5.26 11.06 14.92
C VAL A 220 -3.96 11.32 15.70
N HIS A 221 -3.42 12.55 15.67
CA HIS A 221 -2.14 12.90 16.30
C HIS A 221 -0.98 11.97 15.88
N PHE A 222 -0.96 11.57 14.62
CA PHE A 222 0.03 10.69 14.00
C PHE A 222 0.10 9.28 14.61
N GLU A 223 -0.85 8.87 15.47
CA GLU A 223 -0.92 7.52 16.04
C GLU A 223 -1.08 6.42 14.98
N CYS A 224 -1.56 6.78 13.78
CA CYS A 224 -1.63 5.86 12.65
C CYS A 224 -0.24 5.51 12.08
N ILE A 225 0.81 6.29 12.33
CA ILE A 225 2.17 5.98 11.86
C ILE A 225 2.86 5.11 12.91
N VAL A 226 3.08 3.85 12.58
CA VAL A 226 3.58 2.86 13.54
C VAL A 226 5.11 2.81 13.54
N LYS A 227 5.73 2.79 12.36
CA LYS A 227 7.19 2.78 12.18
C LYS A 227 7.59 3.04 10.73
N GLU A 228 8.77 3.60 10.53
CA GLU A 228 9.53 3.51 9.29
C GLU A 228 10.30 2.17 9.25
N ILE A 229 10.42 1.55 8.07
CA ILE A 229 10.98 0.19 7.91
C ILE A 229 12.28 0.22 7.13
#